data_AF-A0A5Q0SGG0-F1
#
_entry.id   AF-A0A5Q0SGG0-F1
#
_cell.length_a   1.000
_cell.length_b   1.000
_cell.length_c   1.000
_cell.angle_alpha   90.00
_cell.angle_beta   90.00
_cell.angle_gamma   90.00
#
_symmetry.space_group_name_H-M   'P 1'
#
loop_
_entity.id
_entity.type
_entity.pdbx_description
1 polymer ?
#
loop_
_entity_poly.entity_id
_entity_poly.type
_entity_poly.pdbx_seq_one_letter_code
_entity_poly.pdbx_strand_id
1 'polypeptide(L)'
;MKKAELLFNAYKSRKEIEPFPLTEEEAKKVKEEFVELLINNEGFGGYKLSGFGEGVLTKPMITRENTIELWFRNHKLEVEIVALVENGEVKRTFLGLEIPAPRFTTWDLPSHYIVADNIFAARLYIGPEIDPPFGSFKLYINGKFVGEGEPKYKPEDKVKEYMKGYVSLGVFIGPISVKKGDKIRVEGKRSINVSLI
;
A
#
# COMPACT_ATOMS: atom_id res chain seq x y z
N MET A 1 -2.35 -6.66 -26.96
CA MET A 1 -1.73 -6.84 -25.63
C MET A 1 -2.85 -7.06 -24.62
N LYS A 2 -2.73 -8.04 -23.72
CA LYS A 2 -3.76 -8.28 -22.70
C LYS A 2 -3.80 -7.11 -21.70
N LYS A 3 -4.96 -6.83 -21.11
CA LYS A 3 -5.14 -5.72 -20.15
C LYS A 3 -4.21 -5.84 -18.93
N ALA A 4 -3.99 -7.05 -18.42
CA ALA A 4 -3.03 -7.31 -17.36
C ALA A 4 -1.57 -6.99 -17.76
N GLU A 5 -1.19 -7.29 -19.00
CA GLU A 5 0.15 -6.96 -19.53
C GLU A 5 0.34 -5.44 -19.68
N LEU A 6 -0.71 -4.68 -20.01
CA LEU A 6 -0.67 -3.21 -20.00
C LEU A 6 -0.32 -2.67 -18.61
N LEU A 7 -1.00 -3.15 -17.57
CA LEU A 7 -0.72 -2.76 -16.18
C LEU A 7 0.68 -3.21 -15.73
N PHE A 8 1.09 -4.42 -16.12
CA PHE A 8 2.42 -4.93 -15.81
C PHE A 8 3.54 -4.14 -16.49
N ASN A 9 3.37 -3.77 -17.76
CA ASN A 9 4.34 -2.96 -18.47
C ASN A 9 4.41 -1.53 -17.91
N ALA A 10 3.27 -0.93 -17.57
CA ALA A 10 3.19 0.35 -16.87
C ALA A 10 3.94 0.28 -15.53
N TYR A 11 3.73 -0.79 -14.78
CA TYR A 11 4.43 -1.07 -13.54
C TYR A 11 5.94 -1.18 -13.74
N LYS A 12 6.41 -2.07 -14.62
CA LYS A 12 7.84 -2.32 -14.87
C LYS A 12 8.57 -1.10 -15.40
N SER A 13 7.93 -0.32 -16.26
CA SER A 13 8.51 0.89 -16.85
C SER A 13 8.38 2.13 -15.97
N ARG A 14 7.65 2.04 -14.85
CA ARG A 14 7.36 3.17 -13.96
C ARG A 14 6.68 4.33 -14.70
N LYS A 15 5.84 4.00 -15.68
CA LYS A 15 5.12 4.96 -16.53
C LYS A 15 3.62 4.72 -16.42
N GLU A 16 2.91 5.77 -16.03
CA GLU A 16 1.45 5.77 -16.01
C GLU A 16 0.89 5.66 -17.44
N ILE A 17 -0.28 5.05 -17.57
CA ILE A 17 -1.00 4.86 -18.83
C ILE A 17 -2.37 5.52 -18.76
N GLU A 18 -2.92 5.89 -19.92
CA GLU A 18 -4.32 6.33 -19.97
C GLU A 18 -5.25 5.16 -19.57
N PRO A 19 -6.36 5.44 -18.86
CA PRO A 19 -7.37 4.43 -18.59
C PRO A 19 -7.89 3.82 -19.90
N PHE A 20 -7.92 2.49 -19.95
CA PHE A 20 -8.46 1.74 -21.08
C PHE A 20 -9.85 1.18 -20.73
N PRO A 21 -10.72 0.91 -21.71
CA PRO A 21 -12.04 0.34 -21.45
C PRO A 21 -11.95 -0.95 -20.62
N LEU A 22 -12.57 -0.94 -19.44
CA LEU A 22 -12.56 -2.04 -18.48
C LEU A 22 -13.95 -2.14 -17.84
N THR A 23 -14.52 -3.34 -17.80
CA THR A 23 -15.77 -3.60 -17.07
C THR A 23 -15.49 -4.17 -15.68
N GLU A 24 -16.51 -4.19 -14.81
CA GLU A 24 -16.40 -4.78 -13.47
C GLU A 24 -16.13 -6.28 -13.51
N GLU A 25 -16.71 -7.00 -14.47
CA GLU A 25 -16.51 -8.44 -14.67
C GLU A 25 -15.06 -8.73 -15.08
N GLU A 26 -14.52 -7.94 -16.01
CA GLU A 26 -13.14 -8.09 -16.46
C GLU A 26 -12.14 -7.75 -15.36
N ALA A 27 -12.44 -6.78 -14.51
CA ALA A 27 -11.50 -6.26 -13.52
C ALA A 27 -10.92 -7.33 -12.59
N LYS A 28 -11.75 -8.29 -12.16
CA LYS A 28 -11.29 -9.39 -11.28
C LYS A 28 -10.29 -10.30 -12.00
N LYS A 29 -10.60 -10.68 -13.23
CA LYS A 29 -9.70 -11.52 -14.05
C LYS A 29 -8.41 -10.79 -14.38
N VAL A 30 -8.49 -9.50 -14.73
CA VAL A 30 -7.31 -8.66 -14.99
C VAL A 30 -6.43 -8.56 -13.74
N LYS A 31 -7.03 -8.39 -12.56
CA LYS A 31 -6.29 -8.37 -11.29
C LYS A 31 -5.54 -9.67 -11.06
N GLU A 32 -6.20 -10.82 -11.21
CA GLU A 32 -5.59 -12.14 -10.99
C GLU A 32 -4.38 -12.35 -11.91
N GLU A 33 -4.55 -12.12 -13.21
CA GLU A 33 -3.48 -12.23 -14.20
C GLU A 33 -2.34 -11.24 -13.91
N PHE A 34 -2.67 -10.00 -13.53
CA PHE A 34 -1.67 -8.97 -13.23
C PHE A 34 -0.87 -9.27 -11.94
N VAL A 35 -1.53 -9.74 -10.89
CA VAL A 35 -0.89 -10.17 -9.64
C VAL A 35 0.02 -11.38 -9.87
N GLU A 36 -0.39 -12.34 -10.69
CA GLU A 36 0.45 -13.48 -11.06
C GLU A 36 1.73 -13.03 -11.76
N LEU A 37 1.64 -12.09 -12.71
CA LEU A 37 2.82 -11.50 -13.37
C LEU A 37 3.75 -10.78 -12.37
N LEU A 38 3.20 -10.03 -11.42
CA LEU A 38 3.97 -9.38 -10.36
C LEU A 38 4.72 -10.39 -9.49
N ILE A 39 4.04 -11.43 -9.00
CA ILE A 39 4.62 -12.45 -8.12
C ILE A 39 5.69 -13.26 -8.87
N ASN A 40 5.42 -13.68 -10.11
CA ASN A 40 6.37 -14.44 -10.90
C ASN A 40 7.64 -13.63 -11.22
N ASN A 41 7.53 -12.31 -11.37
CA ASN A 41 8.69 -11.45 -11.65
C ASN A 41 9.47 -11.00 -10.40
N GLU A 42 8.82 -10.75 -9.27
CA GLU A 42 9.46 -10.09 -8.10
C GLU A 42 9.39 -10.90 -6.81
N GLY A 43 8.62 -11.99 -6.80
CA GLY A 43 8.31 -12.75 -5.62
C GLY A 43 7.26 -12.09 -4.73
N PHE A 44 6.49 -12.93 -4.07
CA PHE A 44 5.48 -12.52 -3.09
C PHE A 44 6.15 -11.95 -1.82
N GLY A 45 5.64 -10.83 -1.32
CA GLY A 45 6.09 -10.18 -0.08
C GLY A 45 4.99 -10.03 0.98
N GLY A 46 3.73 -9.91 0.57
CA GLY A 46 2.65 -9.62 1.51
C GLY A 46 1.33 -9.22 0.87
N TYR A 47 0.45 -8.62 1.67
CA TYR A 47 -0.89 -8.18 1.28
C TYR A 47 -1.15 -6.72 1.71
N LYS A 48 -1.99 -6.02 0.95
CA LYS A 48 -2.67 -4.78 1.37
C LYS A 48 -4.14 -5.08 1.59
N LEU A 49 -4.71 -4.57 2.68
CA LEU A 49 -6.16 -4.58 2.91
C LEU A 49 -6.76 -3.21 2.67
N SER A 50 -7.94 -3.18 2.03
CA SER A 50 -8.69 -1.94 1.77
C SER A 50 -10.20 -2.20 1.81
N GLY A 51 -11.00 -1.14 1.78
CA GLY A 51 -12.44 -1.23 1.56
C GLY A 51 -12.85 -1.82 0.19
N PHE A 52 -11.94 -1.85 -0.79
CA PHE A 52 -12.18 -2.42 -2.12
C PHE A 52 -11.72 -3.88 -2.23
N GLY A 53 -11.20 -4.45 -1.14
CA GLY A 53 -10.64 -5.81 -1.10
C GLY A 53 -9.14 -5.82 -0.91
N GLU A 54 -8.51 -6.92 -1.35
CA GLU A 54 -7.11 -7.25 -1.02
C GLU A 54 -6.18 -7.06 -2.21
N GLY A 55 -5.07 -6.37 -2.01
CA GLY A 55 -3.97 -6.31 -2.98
C GLY A 55 -2.80 -7.20 -2.55
N VAL A 56 -1.91 -7.52 -3.49
CA VAL A 56 -0.63 -8.19 -3.22
C VAL A 56 0.50 -7.17 -3.19
N LEU A 57 1.40 -7.33 -2.24
CA LEU A 57 2.68 -6.63 -2.18
C LEU A 57 3.79 -7.58 -2.62
N THR A 58 4.59 -7.17 -3.60
CA THR A 58 5.81 -7.90 -3.96
C THR A 58 6.96 -7.52 -3.03
N LYS A 59 8.03 -8.31 -3.01
CA LYS A 59 9.20 -8.01 -2.17
C LYS A 59 9.78 -6.60 -2.42
N PRO A 60 9.97 -6.11 -3.66
CA PRO A 60 10.50 -4.77 -3.92
C PRO A 60 9.58 -3.61 -3.51
N MET A 61 8.27 -3.84 -3.37
CA MET A 61 7.35 -2.82 -2.87
C MET A 61 7.63 -2.47 -1.40
N ILE A 62 8.16 -3.43 -0.64
CA ILE A 62 8.35 -3.36 0.80
C ILE A 62 9.76 -2.86 1.12
N THR A 63 9.87 -1.82 1.95
CA THR A 63 11.16 -1.28 2.37
C THR A 63 11.20 -0.95 3.86
N ARG A 64 12.41 -0.90 4.41
CA ARG A 64 12.74 -0.36 5.74
C ARG A 64 13.66 0.86 5.65
N GLU A 65 13.98 1.30 4.45
CA GLU A 65 14.87 2.44 4.21
C GLU A 65 14.14 3.74 4.53
N ASN A 66 14.86 4.68 5.15
CA ASN A 66 14.30 5.99 5.51
C ASN A 66 14.13 6.93 4.30
N THR A 67 14.52 6.48 3.11
CA THR A 67 14.27 7.13 1.83
C THR A 67 13.40 6.21 0.99
N ILE A 68 12.20 6.67 0.63
CA ILE A 68 11.22 5.86 -0.10
C ILE A 68 11.04 6.42 -1.50
N GLU A 69 11.44 5.65 -2.49
CA GLU A 69 11.24 6.02 -3.90
C GLU A 69 9.77 5.90 -4.30
N LEU A 70 9.24 7.00 -4.81
CA LEU A 70 7.94 7.09 -5.46
C LEU A 70 8.07 6.61 -6.91
N TRP A 71 7.39 5.49 -7.20
CA TRP A 71 7.45 4.79 -8.48
C TRP A 71 6.62 5.41 -9.59
N PHE A 72 5.49 6.01 -9.26
CA PHE A 72 4.61 6.74 -10.18
C PHE A 72 4.58 8.25 -9.88
N ARG A 73 3.86 9.02 -10.69
CA ARG A 73 3.81 10.47 -10.52
C ARG A 73 2.88 10.83 -9.37
N ASN A 74 1.74 10.16 -9.27
CA ASN A 74 0.69 10.51 -8.34
C ASN A 74 0.56 9.46 -7.23
N HIS A 75 0.96 9.81 -6.01
CA HIS A 75 0.81 8.94 -4.84
C HIS A 75 -0.10 9.55 -3.80
N LYS A 76 -0.70 8.65 -3.00
CA LYS A 76 -1.24 9.00 -1.69
C LYS A 76 -0.36 8.40 -0.60
N LEU A 77 -0.57 8.86 0.62
CA LEU A 77 0.04 8.33 1.83
C LEU A 77 -1.06 7.94 2.81
N GLU A 78 -0.92 6.74 3.38
CA GLU A 78 -1.76 6.17 4.41
C GLU A 78 -0.87 5.74 5.57
N VAL A 79 -1.24 6.10 6.80
CA VAL A 79 -0.61 5.57 8.02
C VAL A 79 -1.41 4.35 8.47
N GLU A 80 -0.71 3.23 8.64
CA GLU A 80 -1.32 1.93 8.95
C GLU A 80 -0.54 1.17 10.03
N ILE A 81 -1.18 0.15 10.61
CA ILE A 81 -0.48 -0.91 11.30
C ILE A 81 -0.16 -2.00 10.27
N VAL A 82 1.06 -2.49 10.29
CA VAL A 82 1.51 -3.60 9.45
C VAL A 82 1.78 -4.81 10.33
N ALA A 83 1.19 -5.96 10.01
CA ALA A 83 1.51 -7.22 10.68
C ALA A 83 2.55 -8.01 9.88
N LEU A 84 3.50 -8.64 10.56
CA LEU A 84 4.21 -9.80 10.01
C LEU A 84 3.42 -11.04 10.38
N VAL A 85 3.00 -11.80 9.37
CA VAL A 85 2.11 -12.94 9.51
C VAL A 85 2.80 -14.22 9.04
N GLU A 86 2.61 -15.30 9.80
CA GLU A 86 3.01 -16.65 9.41
C GLU A 86 1.83 -17.60 9.65
N ASN A 87 1.39 -18.30 8.59
CA ASN A 87 0.27 -19.25 8.64
C ASN A 87 -1.01 -18.66 9.28
N GLY A 88 -1.38 -17.43 8.90
CA GLY A 88 -2.54 -16.74 9.45
C GLY A 88 -2.38 -16.19 10.86
N GLU A 89 -1.23 -16.39 11.51
CA GLU A 89 -0.96 -15.86 12.85
C GLU A 89 -0.15 -14.57 12.80
N VAL A 90 -0.59 -13.54 13.53
CA VAL A 90 0.17 -12.31 13.73
C VAL A 90 1.36 -12.60 14.64
N LYS A 91 2.58 -12.45 14.11
CA LYS A 91 3.81 -12.65 14.87
C LYS A 91 4.32 -11.36 15.49
N ARG A 92 4.28 -10.26 14.72
CA ARG A 92 4.79 -8.93 15.10
C ARG A 92 3.98 -7.84 14.42
N THR A 93 3.90 -6.67 15.03
CA THR A 93 3.23 -5.50 14.45
C THR A 93 4.14 -4.29 14.37
N PHE A 94 3.96 -3.48 13.33
CA PHE A 94 4.79 -2.32 13.03
C PHE A 94 3.90 -1.12 12.74
N LEU A 95 4.37 0.08 13.09
CA LEU A 95 3.83 1.30 12.49
C LEU A 95 4.35 1.39 11.07
N GLY A 96 3.47 1.56 10.09
CA GLY A 96 3.83 1.56 8.68
C GLY A 96 3.28 2.77 7.92
N LEU A 97 3.85 2.98 6.75
CA LEU A 97 3.34 3.91 5.75
C LEU A 97 3.05 3.13 4.48
N GLU A 98 1.79 3.13 4.07
CA GLU A 98 1.46 2.68 2.74
C GLU A 98 1.37 3.87 1.80
N ILE A 99 1.94 3.70 0.60
CA ILE A 99 2.00 4.73 -0.42
C ILE A 99 1.40 4.16 -1.70
N PRO A 100 0.06 4.10 -1.80
CA PRO A 100 -0.60 3.57 -2.98
C PRO A 100 -0.46 4.53 -4.17
N ALA A 101 -0.46 3.96 -5.38
CA ALA A 101 -0.48 4.69 -6.62
C ALA A 101 -1.14 3.90 -7.76
N PRO A 102 -1.99 4.55 -8.56
CA PRO A 102 -2.50 3.97 -9.78
C PRO A 102 -1.38 3.87 -10.82
N ARG A 103 -1.44 2.85 -11.66
CA ARG A 103 -0.69 2.83 -12.93
C ARG A 103 -1.35 3.69 -14.00
N PHE A 104 -2.43 4.37 -13.66
CA PHE A 104 -3.16 5.27 -14.54
C PHE A 104 -2.76 6.73 -14.32
N THR A 105 -2.97 7.57 -15.32
CA THR A 105 -2.67 9.02 -15.28
C THR A 105 -3.59 9.82 -14.36
N THR A 106 -4.65 9.21 -13.80
CA THR A 106 -5.63 9.83 -12.92
C THR A 106 -6.04 8.93 -11.75
N TRP A 107 -6.44 9.56 -10.64
CA TRP A 107 -7.10 8.90 -9.50
C TRP A 107 -8.63 8.88 -9.62
N ASP A 108 -9.19 9.69 -10.53
CA ASP A 108 -10.64 9.75 -10.78
C ASP A 108 -11.07 8.56 -11.64
N LEU A 109 -11.21 7.41 -10.99
CA LEU A 109 -11.50 6.14 -11.63
C LEU A 109 -12.61 5.40 -10.85
N PRO A 110 -13.51 4.71 -11.57
CA PRO A 110 -14.43 3.76 -10.94
C PRO A 110 -13.70 2.67 -10.14
N SER A 111 -14.37 2.13 -9.13
CA SER A 111 -13.79 1.14 -8.20
C SER A 111 -13.21 -0.11 -8.88
N HIS A 112 -13.76 -0.54 -10.02
CA HIS A 112 -13.24 -1.70 -10.74
C HIS A 112 -11.84 -1.49 -11.33
N TYR A 113 -11.43 -0.24 -11.61
CA TYR A 113 -10.03 0.04 -11.96
C TYR A 113 -9.11 -0.13 -10.76
N ILE A 114 -9.56 0.26 -9.56
CA ILE A 114 -8.83 0.02 -8.31
C ILE A 114 -8.60 -1.49 -8.13
N VAL A 115 -9.66 -2.29 -8.34
CA VAL A 115 -9.59 -3.76 -8.26
C VAL A 115 -8.61 -4.32 -9.29
N ALA A 116 -8.78 -4.00 -10.57
CA ALA A 116 -7.91 -4.49 -11.64
C ALA A 116 -6.45 -4.12 -11.42
N ASP A 117 -6.22 -2.92 -10.92
CA ASP A 117 -4.91 -2.38 -10.63
C ASP A 117 -4.43 -2.76 -9.22
N ASN A 118 -4.64 -4.03 -8.83
CA ASN A 118 -4.13 -4.60 -7.59
C ASN A 118 -4.32 -3.70 -6.35
N ILE A 119 -5.49 -3.06 -6.24
CA ILE A 119 -5.84 -2.15 -5.14
C ILE A 119 -4.87 -0.97 -5.01
N PHE A 120 -4.32 -0.51 -6.13
CA PHE A 120 -3.28 0.53 -6.22
C PHE A 120 -2.04 0.27 -5.35
N ALA A 121 -1.74 -0.99 -5.01
CA ALA A 121 -0.54 -1.34 -4.27
C ALA A 121 0.71 -0.87 -5.02
N ALA A 122 1.58 -0.11 -4.33
CA ALA A 122 2.80 0.45 -4.91
C ALA A 122 3.99 0.40 -3.95
N ARG A 123 4.00 1.15 -2.83
CA ARG A 123 5.06 1.03 -1.82
C ARG A 123 4.50 0.80 -0.43
N LEU A 124 5.21 0.01 0.37
CA LEU A 124 4.98 -0.17 1.80
C LEU A 124 6.29 0.07 2.56
N TYR A 125 6.29 0.98 3.52
CA TYR A 125 7.38 1.16 4.45
C TYR A 125 7.05 0.49 5.79
N ILE A 126 7.96 -0.36 6.25
CA ILE A 126 7.87 -1.03 7.55
C ILE A 126 8.70 -0.24 8.55
N GLY A 127 8.02 0.51 9.41
CA GLY A 127 8.64 1.31 10.44
C GLY A 127 8.98 0.51 11.71
N PRO A 128 9.03 1.20 12.86
CA PRO A 128 9.35 0.59 14.13
C PRO A 128 8.27 -0.40 14.56
N GLU A 129 8.70 -1.46 15.25
CA GLU A 129 7.81 -2.40 15.91
C GLU A 129 7.04 -1.72 17.05
N ILE A 130 5.76 -2.09 17.18
CA ILE A 130 4.82 -1.52 18.13
C ILE A 130 3.78 -2.57 18.51
N ASP A 131 3.49 -2.69 19.81
CA ASP A 131 2.47 -3.60 20.32
C ASP A 131 1.18 -2.86 20.72
N PRO A 132 0.02 -3.54 20.77
CA PRO A 132 -1.18 -3.03 21.42
C PRO A 132 -0.95 -2.71 22.92
N PRO A 133 -1.71 -1.76 23.51
CA PRO A 133 -2.54 -0.77 22.84
C PRO A 133 -1.67 0.21 22.03
N PHE A 134 -2.11 0.55 20.81
CA PHE A 134 -1.33 1.37 19.87
C PHE A 134 -1.39 2.87 20.18
N GLY A 135 -2.56 3.37 20.60
CA GLY A 135 -2.81 4.80 20.86
C GLY A 135 -3.04 5.63 19.59
N SER A 136 -3.09 6.94 19.77
CA SER A 136 -3.25 7.94 18.69
C SER A 136 -1.90 8.33 18.08
N PHE A 137 -1.91 8.67 16.80
CA PHE A 137 -0.76 9.16 16.05
C PHE A 137 -1.08 10.46 15.34
N LYS A 138 -0.05 11.29 15.16
CA LYS A 138 -0.10 12.55 14.42
C LYS A 138 0.80 12.47 13.20
N LEU A 139 0.26 12.85 12.05
CA LEU A 139 0.98 12.90 10.78
C LEU A 139 1.40 14.35 10.48
N TYR A 140 2.68 14.50 10.16
CA TYR A 140 3.27 15.74 9.67
C TYR A 140 3.91 15.52 8.31
N ILE A 141 3.68 16.46 7.40
CA ILE A 141 4.32 16.50 6.08
C ILE A 141 5.04 17.83 5.95
N ASN A 142 6.34 17.79 5.67
CA ASN A 142 7.20 18.98 5.59
C ASN A 142 7.10 19.87 6.83
N GLY A 143 7.02 19.25 8.01
CA GLY A 143 6.89 19.92 9.30
C GLY A 143 5.49 20.47 9.63
N LYS A 144 4.54 20.41 8.69
CA LYS A 144 3.15 20.86 8.91
C LYS A 144 2.29 19.71 9.40
N PHE A 145 1.47 19.95 10.43
CA PHE A 145 0.47 18.99 10.88
C PHE A 145 -0.59 18.78 9.79
N VAL A 146 -0.92 17.52 9.50
CA VAL A 146 -1.86 17.16 8.44
C VAL A 146 -3.07 16.41 8.99
N GLY A 147 -2.88 15.57 10.01
CA GLY A 147 -3.98 14.81 10.59
C GLY A 147 -3.56 14.00 11.81
N GLU A 148 -4.58 13.49 12.50
CA GLU A 148 -4.45 12.64 13.68
C GLU A 148 -5.45 11.48 13.58
N GLY A 149 -5.08 10.31 14.10
CA GLY A 149 -5.94 9.13 14.08
C GLY A 149 -5.35 7.96 14.86
N GLU A 150 -6.18 6.95 15.08
CA GLU A 150 -5.83 5.75 15.83
C GLU A 150 -6.40 4.49 15.14
N PRO A 151 -5.70 3.36 15.19
CA PRO A 151 -6.24 2.09 14.71
C PRO A 151 -7.39 1.61 15.62
N LYS A 152 -8.57 1.38 15.02
CA LYS A 152 -9.79 0.93 15.71
C LYS A 152 -10.09 -0.57 15.57
N TYR A 153 -9.06 -1.35 15.27
CA TYR A 153 -9.16 -2.79 15.00
C TYR A 153 -8.04 -3.53 15.71
N LYS A 154 -8.24 -4.82 15.96
CA LYS A 154 -7.14 -5.72 16.33
C LYS A 154 -6.51 -6.31 15.07
N PRO A 155 -5.18 -6.44 15.00
CA PRO A 155 -4.51 -7.09 13.87
C PRO A 155 -5.07 -8.48 13.55
N GLU A 156 -5.39 -9.26 14.57
CA GLU A 156 -5.92 -10.62 14.46
C GLU A 156 -7.30 -10.66 13.79
N ASP A 157 -8.12 -9.61 13.94
CA ASP A 157 -9.45 -9.52 13.31
C ASP A 157 -9.36 -9.28 11.79
N LYS A 158 -8.20 -8.83 11.31
CA LYS A 158 -7.95 -8.45 9.91
C LYS A 158 -7.19 -9.53 9.14
N VAL A 159 -6.37 -10.30 9.83
CA VAL A 159 -5.55 -11.36 9.21
C VAL A 159 -6.39 -12.61 8.98
N LYS A 160 -6.23 -13.21 7.79
CA LYS A 160 -6.92 -14.44 7.40
C LYS A 160 -5.97 -15.64 7.45
N GLU A 161 -6.52 -16.84 7.60
CA GLU A 161 -5.75 -18.09 7.75
C GLU A 161 -4.72 -18.34 6.63
N TYR A 162 -4.99 -17.91 5.40
CA TYR A 162 -4.07 -18.07 4.26
C TYR A 162 -2.99 -16.99 4.17
N MET A 163 -3.06 -15.94 4.98
CA MET A 163 -2.13 -14.82 4.90
C MET A 163 -0.75 -15.19 5.47
N LYS A 164 0.27 -14.58 4.88
CA LYS A 164 1.68 -14.72 5.23
C LYS A 164 2.45 -13.50 4.74
N GLY A 165 3.64 -13.27 5.29
CA GLY A 165 4.46 -12.11 4.96
C GLY A 165 3.94 -10.83 5.64
N TYR A 166 4.21 -9.67 5.06
CA TYR A 166 3.75 -8.39 5.61
C TYR A 166 2.31 -8.09 5.18
N VAL A 167 1.43 -7.72 6.11
CA VAL A 167 0.04 -7.36 5.83
C VAL A 167 -0.20 -5.93 6.29
N SER A 168 -0.48 -5.05 5.34
CA SER A 168 -0.95 -3.68 5.63
C SER A 168 -2.43 -3.75 5.99
N LEU A 169 -2.77 -3.43 7.25
CA LEU A 169 -4.06 -3.79 7.86
C LEU A 169 -5.20 -2.76 7.62
N GLY A 170 -4.89 -1.66 6.93
CA GLY A 170 -5.84 -0.61 6.59
C GLY A 170 -5.59 0.70 7.33
N VAL A 171 -5.86 1.78 6.60
CA VAL A 171 -5.61 3.17 6.98
C VAL A 171 -6.33 3.60 8.25
N PHE A 172 -5.61 4.37 9.08
CA PHE A 172 -6.21 5.16 10.16
C PHE A 172 -5.85 6.65 10.11
N ILE A 173 -4.91 7.08 9.25
CA ILE A 173 -4.69 8.48 8.86
C ILE A 173 -4.43 8.54 7.35
N GLY A 174 -5.17 9.39 6.64
CA GLY A 174 -5.10 9.51 5.18
C GLY A 174 -6.38 9.00 4.50
N PRO A 175 -6.38 8.83 3.17
CA PRO A 175 -5.27 9.07 2.23
C PRO A 175 -4.97 10.55 2.00
N ILE A 176 -3.69 10.92 1.90
CA ILE A 176 -3.23 12.29 1.63
C ILE A 176 -2.31 12.33 0.41
N SER A 177 -2.47 13.32 -0.48
CA SER A 177 -1.56 13.49 -1.62
C SER A 177 -0.13 13.77 -1.15
N VAL A 178 0.83 13.05 -1.73
CA VAL A 178 2.26 13.24 -1.49
C VAL A 178 3.04 13.26 -2.80
N LYS A 179 4.23 13.86 -2.78
CA LYS A 179 5.11 13.98 -3.94
C LYS A 179 6.58 13.81 -3.56
N LYS A 180 7.41 13.65 -4.57
CA LYS A 180 8.87 13.61 -4.43
C LYS A 180 9.36 14.87 -3.72
N GLY A 181 10.27 14.67 -2.76
CA GLY A 181 10.81 15.70 -1.88
C GLY A 181 10.04 15.89 -0.57
N ASP A 182 8.85 15.32 -0.40
CA ASP A 182 8.13 15.43 0.86
C ASP A 182 8.85 14.67 1.99
N LYS A 183 8.89 15.30 3.17
CA LYS A 183 9.37 14.69 4.42
C LYS A 183 8.19 14.28 5.29
N ILE A 184 8.09 13.00 5.59
CA ILE A 184 7.00 12.41 6.34
C ILE A 184 7.48 12.13 7.76
N ARG A 185 6.72 12.64 8.73
CA ARG A 185 6.93 12.33 10.15
C ARG A 185 5.62 11.89 10.79
N VAL A 186 5.64 10.74 11.45
CA VAL A 186 4.52 10.26 12.28
C VAL A 186 4.97 10.25 13.73
N GLU A 187 4.14 10.77 14.62
CA GLU A 187 4.40 10.85 16.06
C GLU A 187 3.32 10.14 16.85
N GLY A 188 3.69 9.35 17.86
CA GLY A 188 2.79 8.61 18.73
C GLY A 188 3.60 7.73 19.68
N LYS A 189 3.11 6.53 20.00
CA LYS A 189 3.85 5.55 20.82
C LYS A 189 5.22 5.18 20.23
N ARG A 190 5.32 5.23 18.90
CA ARG A 190 6.56 5.16 18.12
C ARG A 190 6.51 6.21 17.02
N SER A 191 7.68 6.52 16.45
CA SER A 191 7.82 7.57 15.45
C SER A 191 8.40 7.06 14.15
N ILE A 192 7.95 7.64 13.04
CA ILE A 192 8.54 7.48 11.72
C ILE A 192 9.09 8.83 11.28
N ASN A 193 10.25 8.83 10.63
CA ASN A 193 10.80 10.00 9.95
C ASN A 193 11.48 9.54 8.64
N VAL A 194 10.85 9.82 7.51
CA VAL A 194 11.30 9.37 6.18
C VAL A 194 11.18 10.48 5.14
N SER A 195 11.91 10.35 4.04
CA SER A 195 11.83 11.25 2.89
C SER A 195 11.36 10.50 1.65
N LEU A 196 10.50 11.13 0.84
CA LEU A 196 10.03 10.60 -0.43
C LEU A 196 10.94 11.09 -1.57
N ILE A 197 11.45 10.18 -2.42
CA ILE A 197 12.37 10.50 -3.53
C ILE A 197 11.85 10.04 -4.90
#